data_AF-A0A7S3PGP7-F1
#
_entry.id   AF-A0A7S3PGP7-F1
#
_cell.length_a   1.000
_cell.length_b   1.000
_cell.length_c   1.000
_cell.angle_alpha   90.00
_cell.angle_beta   90.00
_cell.angle_gamma   90.00
#
_symmetry.space_group_name_H-M   'P 1'
#
loop_
_entity.id
_entity.type
_entity.pdbx_description
1 polymer ?
#
loop_
_entity_poly.entity_id
_entity_poly.type
_entity_poly.pdbx_seq_one_letter_code
_entity_poly.pdbx_strand_id
1 'polypeptide(L)'
;MKQTPNLKKNEPKIEQANEIEEVETETSKSNNAVDDEKTGAVLLHKFQERGENYKKDLDIDAYSWLSRVTLFWLSRIVLLGYRRRLEPSDLWYLGERDEAKVLSESFRLLFDKYRNEGMSHRRILWKIFFTLFRRDLFVSFILHFIYAALRFVGPFLLNKLVLFVEGQTDEPDSYGYWLAFGLGASQAVATLCFTLSDYMAVSIGLRVRSTLSSAVFKQLLEIDPIGRQGTSQ
;
A
#
# COMPACT_ATOMS: atom_id res chain seq x y z
N MET A 1 -53.38 68.24 45.81
CA MET A 1 -52.43 68.97 44.93
C MET A 1 -51.02 68.69 45.40
N LYS A 2 -50.21 68.07 44.53
CA LYS A 2 -48.72 68.06 44.44
C LYS A 2 -48.36 66.78 43.68
N GLN A 3 -48.35 66.89 42.35
CA GLN A 3 -47.16 67.13 41.55
C GLN A 3 -46.27 65.89 41.48
N THR A 4 -46.50 65.13 40.40
CA THR A 4 -45.48 64.44 39.63
C THR A 4 -44.21 65.29 39.50
N PRO A 5 -43.03 64.67 39.63
CA PRO A 5 -41.97 65.08 38.73
C PRO A 5 -41.19 63.89 38.16
N ASN A 6 -40.99 63.98 36.84
CA ASN A 6 -39.80 63.51 36.12
C ASN A 6 -39.57 61.99 35.98
N LEU A 7 -40.19 61.41 34.95
CA LEU A 7 -39.72 60.15 34.33
C LEU A 7 -39.19 60.32 32.89
N LYS A 8 -39.07 61.55 32.38
CA LYS A 8 -38.79 61.80 30.94
C LYS A 8 -37.35 62.23 30.61
N LYS A 9 -36.37 61.91 31.45
CA LYS A 9 -34.95 62.33 31.20
C LYS A 9 -33.98 61.18 30.92
N ASN A 10 -34.40 59.91 31.02
CA ASN A 10 -33.50 58.76 30.88
C ASN A 10 -33.79 57.84 29.68
N GLU A 11 -34.90 58.02 28.96
CA GLU A 11 -35.26 57.20 27.79
C GLU A 11 -34.18 57.19 26.68
N PRO A 12 -33.53 58.31 26.27
CA PRO A 12 -32.55 58.25 25.18
C PRO A 12 -31.23 57.54 25.57
N LYS A 13 -30.95 57.35 26.87
CA LYS A 13 -29.74 56.64 27.31
C LYS A 13 -29.92 55.13 27.33
N ILE A 14 -31.14 54.64 27.55
CA ILE A 14 -31.43 53.21 27.65
C ILE A 14 -31.48 52.59 26.24
N GLU A 15 -32.03 53.32 25.27
CA GLU A 15 -32.09 52.87 23.88
C GLU A 15 -30.70 52.83 23.23
N GLN A 16 -29.83 53.81 23.52
CA GLN A 16 -28.42 53.77 23.10
C GLN A 16 -27.61 52.67 23.79
N ALA A 17 -27.91 52.33 25.05
CA ALA A 17 -27.20 51.25 25.75
C ALA A 17 -27.55 49.87 25.15
N ASN A 18 -28.82 49.65 24.79
CA ASN A 18 -29.25 48.41 24.15
C ASN A 18 -28.66 48.26 22.73
N GLU A 19 -28.58 49.33 21.96
CA GLU A 19 -27.98 49.31 20.61
C GLU A 19 -26.47 49.03 20.66
N ILE A 20 -25.77 49.52 21.70
CA ILE A 20 -24.34 49.22 21.92
C ILE A 20 -24.15 47.76 22.33
N GLU A 21 -25.00 47.19 23.18
CA GLU A 21 -24.92 45.79 23.63
C GLU A 21 -25.25 44.80 22.49
N GLU A 22 -26.18 45.17 21.61
CA GLU A 22 -26.52 44.39 20.40
C GLU A 22 -25.38 44.42 19.37
N VAL A 23 -24.72 45.58 19.17
CA VAL A 23 -23.52 45.70 18.32
C VAL A 23 -22.32 44.95 18.92
N GLU A 24 -22.14 44.95 20.24
CA GLU A 24 -21.09 44.17 20.92
C GLU A 24 -21.32 42.65 20.80
N THR A 25 -22.58 42.21 20.86
CA THR A 25 -22.90 40.78 20.68
C THR A 25 -22.77 40.33 19.22
N GLU A 26 -23.09 41.18 18.24
CA GLU A 26 -22.85 40.89 16.82
C GLU A 26 -21.36 40.91 16.46
N THR A 27 -20.58 41.85 16.98
CA THR A 27 -19.12 41.89 16.80
C THR A 27 -18.43 40.72 17.50
N SER A 28 -18.87 40.31 18.69
CA SER A 28 -18.37 39.08 19.35
C SER A 28 -18.70 37.81 18.57
N LYS A 29 -19.91 37.70 17.99
CA LYS A 29 -20.26 36.55 17.13
C LYS A 29 -19.45 36.54 15.83
N SER A 30 -19.25 37.71 15.21
CA SER A 30 -18.43 37.84 14.00
C SER A 30 -16.97 37.47 14.26
N ASN A 31 -16.39 37.94 15.37
CA ASN A 31 -15.01 37.63 15.75
C ASN A 31 -14.82 36.13 16.02
N ASN A 32 -15.75 35.49 16.73
CA ASN A 32 -15.69 34.05 16.99
C ASN A 32 -15.83 33.22 15.70
N ALA A 33 -16.71 33.61 14.78
CA ALA A 33 -16.87 32.93 13.49
C ALA A 33 -15.62 33.09 12.60
N VAL A 34 -14.99 34.27 12.62
CA VAL A 34 -13.73 34.55 11.90
C VAL A 34 -12.57 33.74 12.50
N ASP A 35 -12.56 33.53 13.82
CA ASP A 35 -11.54 32.72 14.49
C ASP A 35 -11.73 31.22 14.27
N ASP A 36 -12.96 30.73 14.15
CA ASP A 36 -13.27 29.35 13.77
C ASP A 36 -12.89 29.06 12.30
N GLU A 37 -13.12 30.00 11.39
CA GLU A 37 -12.73 29.88 9.98
C GLU A 37 -11.19 29.87 9.83
N LYS A 38 -10.49 30.75 10.56
CA LYS A 38 -9.03 30.76 10.62
C LYS A 38 -8.48 29.47 11.23
N THR A 39 -9.11 28.95 12.28
CA THR A 39 -8.70 27.69 12.92
C THR A 39 -8.90 26.50 11.99
N GLY A 40 -10.02 26.45 11.26
CA GLY A 40 -10.29 25.46 10.22
C GLY A 40 -9.26 25.51 9.09
N ALA A 41 -8.93 26.70 8.59
CA ALA A 41 -7.91 26.89 7.55
C ALA A 41 -6.51 26.47 8.01
N VAL A 42 -6.13 26.79 9.25
CA VAL A 42 -4.86 26.38 9.86
C VAL A 42 -4.79 24.86 10.03
N LEU A 43 -5.89 24.22 10.45
CA LEU A 43 -5.94 22.77 10.56
C LEU A 43 -5.84 22.10 9.20
N LEU A 44 -6.61 22.55 8.19
CA LEU A 44 -6.54 22.03 6.83
C LEU A 44 -5.13 22.19 6.25
N HIS A 45 -4.48 23.34 6.45
CA HIS A 45 -3.08 23.56 6.04
C HIS A 45 -2.13 22.58 6.74
N LYS A 46 -2.25 22.40 8.07
CA LYS A 46 -1.45 21.43 8.84
C LYS A 46 -1.70 19.98 8.40
N PHE A 47 -2.90 19.65 7.95
CA PHE A 47 -3.22 18.33 7.42
C PHE A 47 -2.60 18.15 6.03
N GLN A 48 -2.65 19.17 5.19
CA GLN A 48 -2.07 19.16 3.85
C GLN A 48 -0.54 19.10 3.88
N GLU A 49 0.12 19.88 4.75
CA GLU A 49 1.56 19.79 5.00
C GLU A 49 1.98 18.43 5.54
N ARG A 50 1.19 17.84 6.45
CA ARG A 50 1.48 16.47 6.92
C ARG A 50 1.39 15.48 5.76
N GLY A 51 0.36 15.60 4.92
CA GLY A 51 0.17 14.78 3.73
C GLY A 51 1.36 14.87 2.76
N GLU A 52 1.86 16.07 2.49
CA GLU A 52 3.06 16.25 1.64
C GLU A 52 4.33 15.64 2.26
N ASN A 53 4.55 15.83 3.57
CA ASN A 53 5.69 15.22 4.25
C ASN A 53 5.60 13.68 4.22
N TYR A 54 4.40 13.11 4.38
CA TYR A 54 4.17 11.68 4.19
C TYR A 54 4.50 11.20 2.76
N LYS A 55 4.28 12.03 1.74
CA LYS A 55 4.58 11.69 0.34
C LYS A 55 6.09 11.66 0.07
N LYS A 56 6.86 12.58 0.67
CA LYS A 56 8.33 12.62 0.61
C LYS A 56 9.00 11.47 1.35
N ASP A 57 8.49 11.12 2.54
CA ASP A 57 9.03 10.03 3.34
C ASP A 57 8.68 8.64 2.79
N LEU A 58 7.83 8.52 1.78
CA LEU A 58 7.39 7.23 1.23
C LEU A 58 7.75 7.04 -0.25
N ASP A 59 8.89 7.56 -0.67
CA ASP A 59 9.47 7.14 -1.94
C ASP A 59 9.97 5.69 -1.82
N ILE A 60 9.12 4.75 -2.21
CA ILE A 60 9.29 3.30 -2.04
C ILE A 60 10.56 2.80 -2.76
N ASP A 61 11.00 3.53 -3.78
CA ASP A 61 12.18 3.21 -4.57
C ASP A 61 13.51 3.52 -3.86
N ALA A 62 13.51 4.43 -2.87
CA ALA A 62 14.68 4.76 -2.06
C ALA A 62 14.99 3.71 -0.98
N TYR A 63 14.00 2.89 -0.60
CA TYR A 63 14.15 1.90 0.47
C TYR A 63 14.80 0.58 -0.01
N SER A 64 15.68 0.05 0.84
CA SER A 64 16.27 -1.30 0.70
C SER A 64 15.18 -2.34 0.44
N TRP A 65 15.47 -3.33 -0.42
CA TRP A 65 14.52 -4.38 -0.81
C TRP A 65 13.85 -5.07 0.38
N LEU A 66 14.57 -5.27 1.49
CA LEU A 66 14.01 -5.83 2.73
C LEU A 66 13.01 -4.90 3.42
N SER A 67 13.26 -3.59 3.41
CA SER A 67 12.36 -2.59 3.99
C SER A 67 11.07 -2.42 3.19
N ARG A 68 11.08 -2.71 1.88
CA ARG A 68 9.86 -2.84 1.08
C ARG A 68 9.02 -4.03 1.50
N VAL A 69 9.69 -5.12 1.88
CA VAL A 69 9.06 -6.41 2.17
C VAL A 69 8.52 -6.49 3.60
N THR A 70 9.07 -5.76 4.57
CA THR A 70 8.52 -5.71 5.94
C THR A 70 7.15 -5.06 6.05
N LEU A 71 6.53 -4.67 4.92
CA LEU A 71 5.20 -4.04 4.80
C LEU A 71 5.01 -2.86 5.76
N PHE A 72 6.11 -2.27 6.23
CA PHE A 72 6.07 -1.17 7.17
C PHE A 72 5.39 0.04 6.54
N TRP A 73 5.61 0.24 5.23
CA TRP A 73 4.90 1.24 4.42
C TRP A 73 3.39 0.98 4.36
N LEU A 74 2.95 -0.28 4.26
CA LEU A 74 1.53 -0.64 4.22
C LEU A 74 0.86 -0.38 5.58
N SER A 75 1.53 -0.73 6.68
CA SER A 75 1.06 -0.41 8.04
C SER A 75 0.84 1.09 8.22
N ARG A 76 1.64 1.94 7.57
CA ARG A 76 1.44 3.40 7.58
C ARG A 76 0.17 3.84 6.84
N ILE A 77 -0.16 3.25 5.68
CA ILE A 77 -1.45 3.53 4.99
C ILE A 77 -2.62 3.09 5.84
N VAL A 78 -2.55 1.88 6.39
CA VAL A 78 -3.67 1.32 7.14
C VAL A 78 -3.99 2.24 8.31
N LEU A 79 -2.97 2.79 8.96
CA LEU A 79 -3.14 3.80 10.00
C LEU A 79 -3.69 5.14 9.47
N LEU A 80 -3.29 5.57 8.27
CA LEU A 80 -3.85 6.76 7.61
C LEU A 80 -5.33 6.58 7.27
N GLY A 81 -5.69 5.41 6.73
CA GLY A 81 -7.07 5.01 6.41
C GLY A 81 -7.94 4.81 7.63
N TYR A 82 -7.35 4.45 8.78
CA TYR A 82 -8.05 4.42 10.06
C TYR A 82 -8.43 5.84 10.54
N ARG A 83 -7.59 6.84 10.24
CA ARG A 83 -7.80 8.23 10.68
C ARG A 83 -8.68 9.05 9.73
N ARG A 84 -8.61 8.80 8.43
CA ARG A 84 -9.39 9.51 7.40
C ARG A 84 -9.74 8.60 6.23
N ARG A 85 -10.78 8.96 5.47
CA ARG A 85 -11.07 8.29 4.20
C ARG A 85 -9.89 8.50 3.24
N LEU A 86 -9.39 7.42 2.66
CA LEU A 86 -8.31 7.44 1.69
C LEU A 86 -8.82 8.01 0.36
N GLU A 87 -8.12 9.00 -0.17
CA GLU A 87 -8.35 9.50 -1.52
C GLU A 87 -7.35 8.87 -2.51
N PRO A 88 -7.67 8.78 -3.82
CA PRO A 88 -6.75 8.24 -4.82
C PRO A 88 -5.43 9.01 -4.93
N SER A 89 -5.43 10.29 -4.56
CA SER A 89 -4.24 11.16 -4.47
C SER A 89 -3.28 10.79 -3.34
N ASP A 90 -3.75 10.08 -2.33
CA ASP A 90 -2.95 9.59 -1.19
C ASP A 90 -2.25 8.27 -1.47
N LEU A 91 -2.63 7.60 -2.57
CA LEU A 91 -1.95 6.39 -3.05
C LEU A 91 -0.71 6.79 -3.86
N TRP A 92 0.34 5.98 -3.77
CA TRP A 92 1.56 6.23 -4.53
C TRP A 92 1.35 5.96 -6.01
N TYR A 93 2.14 6.68 -6.79
CA TYR A 93 2.40 6.30 -8.15
C TYR A 93 3.18 4.98 -8.17
N LEU A 94 2.79 4.10 -9.08
CA LEU A 94 3.46 2.83 -9.29
C LEU A 94 4.92 3.11 -9.68
N GLY A 95 5.88 2.44 -9.05
CA GLY A 95 7.31 2.66 -9.34
C GLY A 95 7.61 2.44 -10.82
N GLU A 96 8.59 3.16 -11.38
CA GLU A 96 8.88 3.13 -12.83
C GLU A 96 9.15 1.71 -13.36
N ARG A 97 9.67 0.82 -12.50
CA ARG A 97 9.92 -0.60 -12.83
C ARG A 97 8.65 -1.44 -12.94
N ASP A 98 7.57 -1.03 -12.28
CA ASP A 98 6.28 -1.72 -12.28
C ASP A 98 5.28 -1.08 -13.26
N GLU A 99 5.64 0.03 -13.91
CA GLU A 99 4.78 0.68 -14.90
C GLU A 99 4.54 -0.23 -16.11
N ALA A 100 3.26 -0.45 -16.42
CA ALA A 100 2.83 -1.27 -17.55
C ALA A 100 3.42 -0.80 -18.88
N LYS A 101 3.68 0.50 -19.04
CA LYS A 101 4.27 1.07 -20.25
C LYS A 101 5.69 0.56 -20.46
N VAL A 102 6.58 0.75 -19.49
CA VAL A 102 7.99 0.31 -19.52
C VAL A 102 8.07 -1.19 -19.79
N LEU A 103 7.21 -1.96 -19.14
CA LEU A 103 7.18 -3.41 -19.29
C LEU A 103 6.64 -3.84 -20.67
N SER A 104 5.61 -3.16 -21.19
CA SER A 104 5.05 -3.39 -22.52
C SER A 104 6.01 -2.98 -23.65
N GLU A 105 6.80 -1.93 -23.46
CA GLU A 105 7.81 -1.49 -24.42
C GLU A 105 8.98 -2.46 -24.47
N SER A 106 9.48 -2.88 -23.31
CA SER A 106 10.52 -3.91 -23.19
C SER A 106 10.08 -5.21 -23.85
N PHE A 107 8.82 -5.62 -23.62
CA PHE A 107 8.22 -6.78 -24.27
C PHE A 107 8.18 -6.59 -25.79
N ARG A 108 7.73 -5.43 -26.30
CA ARG A 108 7.65 -5.14 -27.74
C ARG A 108 9.01 -5.20 -28.42
N LEU A 109 10.04 -4.57 -27.84
CA LEU A 109 11.39 -4.56 -28.41
C LEU A 109 11.96 -5.98 -28.54
N LEU A 110 11.74 -6.82 -27.53
CA LEU A 110 12.14 -8.23 -27.59
C LEU A 110 11.29 -9.02 -28.58
N PHE A 111 9.99 -8.74 -28.67
CA PHE A 111 9.09 -9.39 -29.61
C PHE A 111 9.47 -9.10 -31.06
N ASP A 112 9.73 -7.84 -31.41
CA ASP A 112 10.14 -7.47 -32.77
C ASP A 112 11.52 -8.04 -33.12
N LYS A 113 12.45 -8.05 -32.16
CA LYS A 113 13.76 -8.70 -32.34
C LYS A 113 13.61 -10.18 -32.69
N TYR A 114 12.84 -10.94 -31.92
CA TYR A 114 12.67 -12.39 -32.17
C TYR A 114 11.76 -12.70 -33.36
N ARG A 115 10.87 -11.78 -33.73
CA ARG A 115 10.07 -11.86 -34.95
C ARG A 115 10.95 -11.74 -36.20
N ASN A 116 11.91 -10.81 -36.17
CA ASN A 116 12.88 -10.63 -37.26
C ASN A 116 13.86 -11.82 -37.39
N GLU A 117 14.10 -12.54 -36.30
CA GLU A 117 14.87 -13.80 -36.29
C GLU A 117 14.09 -15.01 -36.83
N GLY A 118 12.83 -14.83 -37.28
CA GLY A 118 12.04 -15.89 -37.93
C GLY A 118 11.56 -17.00 -36.98
N MET A 119 11.52 -16.76 -35.66
CA MET A 119 11.05 -17.75 -34.70
C MET A 119 9.52 -17.95 -34.74
N SER A 120 9.08 -19.15 -34.36
CA SER A 120 7.65 -19.44 -34.20
C SER A 120 7.05 -18.65 -33.03
N HIS A 121 5.85 -18.08 -33.24
CA HIS A 121 5.12 -17.23 -32.28
C HIS A 121 5.09 -17.80 -30.85
N ARG A 122 4.82 -19.11 -30.70
CA ARG A 122 4.76 -19.77 -29.38
C ARG A 122 6.11 -19.78 -28.65
N ARG A 123 7.22 -19.98 -29.39
CA ARG A 123 8.57 -19.98 -28.82
C ARG A 123 9.04 -18.57 -28.46
N ILE A 124 8.64 -17.58 -29.25
CA ILE A 124 8.95 -16.16 -29.00
C ILE A 124 8.35 -15.72 -27.66
N LEU A 125 7.05 -15.93 -27.47
CA LEU A 125 6.36 -15.54 -26.23
C LEU A 125 6.99 -16.19 -24.99
N TRP A 126 7.31 -17.49 -25.09
CA TRP A 126 7.94 -18.22 -23.99
C TRP A 126 9.36 -17.68 -23.71
N LYS A 127 10.17 -17.43 -24.74
CA LYS A 127 11.51 -16.84 -24.57
C LYS A 127 11.47 -15.45 -23.95
N ILE A 128 10.55 -14.58 -24.38
CA ILE A 128 10.44 -13.21 -23.86
C ILE A 128 10.03 -13.25 -22.40
N PHE A 129 9.00 -14.04 -22.08
CA PHE A 129 8.55 -14.26 -20.72
C PHE A 129 9.71 -14.70 -19.81
N PHE A 130 10.45 -15.73 -20.22
CA PHE A 130 11.58 -16.23 -19.43
C PHE A 130 12.80 -15.31 -19.42
N THR A 131 12.96 -14.40 -20.38
CA THR A 131 14.09 -13.46 -20.43
C THR A 131 13.83 -12.23 -19.56
N LEU A 132 12.63 -11.68 -19.65
CA LEU A 132 12.23 -10.45 -18.96
C LEU A 132 12.05 -10.69 -17.45
N PHE A 133 11.39 -11.80 -17.08
CA PHE A 133 11.07 -12.10 -15.68
C PHE A 133 12.10 -13.02 -15.01
N ARG A 134 13.19 -13.39 -15.70
CA ARG A 134 14.16 -14.40 -15.22
C ARG A 134 14.65 -14.12 -13.81
N ARG A 135 15.24 -12.94 -13.60
CA ARG A 135 15.95 -12.65 -12.35
C ARG A 135 15.01 -12.68 -11.15
N ASP A 136 13.83 -12.09 -11.29
CA ASP A 136 12.81 -12.06 -10.24
C ASP A 136 12.22 -13.45 -9.96
N LEU A 137 11.94 -14.24 -11.01
CA LEU A 137 11.42 -15.61 -10.86
C LEU A 137 12.43 -16.53 -10.19
N PHE A 138 13.71 -16.47 -10.59
CA PHE A 138 14.75 -17.30 -9.97
C PHE A 138 14.94 -16.97 -8.48
N VAL A 139 14.90 -15.69 -8.12
CA VAL A 139 14.99 -15.26 -6.71
C VAL A 139 13.77 -15.73 -5.91
N SER A 140 12.56 -15.56 -6.46
CA SER A 140 11.34 -16.04 -5.80
C SER A 140 11.34 -17.56 -5.62
N PHE A 141 11.77 -18.29 -6.65
CA PHE A 141 11.80 -19.76 -6.63
C PHE A 141 12.83 -20.28 -5.64
N ILE A 142 14.05 -19.74 -5.61
CA ILE A 142 15.07 -20.19 -4.66
C ILE A 142 14.65 -19.91 -3.23
N LEU A 143 14.01 -18.76 -2.97
CA LEU A 143 13.54 -18.40 -1.63
C LEU A 143 12.39 -19.31 -1.18
N HIS A 144 11.46 -19.63 -2.10
CA HIS A 144 10.37 -20.56 -1.83
C HIS A 144 10.87 -21.99 -1.61
N PHE A 145 11.90 -22.40 -2.35
CA PHE A 145 12.54 -23.70 -2.17
C PHE A 145 13.24 -23.81 -0.80
N ILE A 146 13.93 -22.76 -0.36
CA ILE A 146 14.51 -22.67 0.99
C ILE A 146 13.42 -22.74 2.06
N TYR A 147 12.31 -22.02 1.88
CA TYR A 147 11.15 -22.12 2.77
C TYR A 147 10.56 -23.54 2.80
N ALA A 148 10.42 -24.20 1.66
CA ALA A 148 9.92 -25.57 1.57
C ALA A 148 10.83 -26.54 2.34
N ALA A 149 12.16 -26.37 2.25
CA ALA A 149 13.11 -27.13 3.05
C ALA A 149 12.94 -26.85 4.56
N LEU A 150 12.77 -25.59 4.97
CA LEU A 150 12.48 -25.20 6.36
C LEU A 150 11.16 -25.79 6.89
N ARG A 151 10.14 -25.92 6.03
CA ARG A 151 8.86 -26.53 6.39
C ARG A 151 9.02 -27.99 6.85
N PHE A 152 9.97 -28.72 6.28
CA PHE A 152 10.29 -30.09 6.71
C PHE A 152 10.94 -30.13 8.09
N VAL A 153 11.66 -29.08 8.51
CA VAL A 153 12.33 -29.02 9.82
C VAL A 153 11.32 -29.09 10.98
N GLY A 154 10.10 -28.55 10.79
CA GLY A 154 9.03 -28.58 11.79
C GLY A 154 8.71 -29.98 12.35
N PRO A 155 8.27 -30.95 11.52
CA PRO A 155 8.01 -32.31 11.98
C PRO A 155 9.25 -33.04 12.52
N PHE A 156 10.46 -32.73 12.03
CA PHE A 156 11.70 -33.29 12.59
C PHE A 156 11.96 -32.81 14.03
N LEU A 157 11.78 -31.52 14.31
CA LEU A 157 11.89 -30.98 15.68
C LEU A 157 10.78 -31.52 16.58
N LEU A 158 9.57 -31.66 16.05
CA LEU A 158 8.44 -32.22 16.81
C LEU A 158 8.70 -33.68 17.18
N ASN A 159 9.22 -34.49 16.26
CA ASN A 159 9.57 -35.88 16.54
C ASN A 159 10.63 -35.98 17.65
N LYS A 160 11.67 -35.13 17.61
CA LYS A 160 12.66 -35.06 18.71
C LYS A 160 12.06 -34.61 20.04
N LEU A 161 11.08 -33.70 20.02
CA LEU A 161 10.39 -33.25 21.23
C LEU A 161 9.57 -34.38 21.84
N VAL A 162 8.85 -35.15 21.01
CA VAL A 162 8.07 -36.30 21.46
C VAL A 162 8.98 -37.36 22.08
N LEU A 163 10.12 -37.68 21.44
CA LEU A 163 11.10 -38.63 21.98
C LEU A 163 11.73 -38.18 23.31
N PHE A 164 11.91 -36.87 23.49
CA PHE A 164 12.36 -36.30 24.76
C PHE A 164 11.30 -36.47 25.86
N VAL A 165 10.03 -36.19 25.56
CA VAL A 165 8.92 -36.33 26.53
C VAL A 165 8.63 -37.79 26.89
N GLU A 166 8.83 -38.73 25.96
CA GLU A 166 8.69 -40.16 26.21
C GLU A 166 9.82 -40.73 27.11
N GLY A 167 10.81 -39.93 27.50
CA GLY A 167 11.84 -40.32 28.46
C GLY A 167 12.85 -41.33 27.92
N GLN A 168 12.97 -41.47 26.60
CA GLN A 168 13.94 -42.37 25.95
C GLN A 168 15.36 -41.76 25.85
N THR A 169 15.55 -40.50 26.24
CA THR A 169 16.82 -39.77 26.13
C THR A 169 17.21 -39.23 27.49
N ASP A 170 18.37 -39.64 28.01
CA ASP A 170 18.97 -39.18 29.28
C ASP A 170 19.64 -37.80 29.09
N GLU A 171 18.89 -36.87 28.50
CA GLU A 171 19.34 -35.51 28.20
C GLU A 171 18.81 -34.53 29.26
N PRO A 172 19.61 -33.54 29.69
CA PRO A 172 19.24 -32.62 30.75
C PRO A 172 18.00 -31.80 30.38
N ASP A 173 17.17 -31.48 31.38
CA ASP A 173 15.91 -30.72 31.23
C ASP A 173 16.04 -29.43 30.41
N SER A 174 17.22 -28.79 30.42
CA SER A 174 17.51 -27.59 29.63
C SER A 174 17.37 -27.81 28.11
N TYR A 175 17.61 -29.02 27.61
CA TYR A 175 17.54 -29.32 26.18
C TYR A 175 16.10 -29.24 25.65
N GLY A 176 15.12 -29.69 26.45
CA GLY A 176 13.70 -29.59 26.11
C GLY A 176 13.21 -28.14 25.94
N TYR A 177 13.67 -27.22 26.81
CA TYR A 177 13.33 -25.80 26.70
C TYR A 177 13.88 -25.17 25.41
N TRP A 178 15.13 -25.46 25.05
CA TRP A 178 15.73 -24.99 23.79
C TRP A 178 15.03 -25.60 22.57
N LEU A 179 14.59 -26.85 22.65
CA LEU A 179 13.87 -27.51 21.56
C LEU A 179 12.49 -26.89 21.33
N ALA A 180 11.74 -26.61 22.41
CA ALA A 180 10.44 -25.96 22.34
C ALA A 180 10.55 -24.51 21.82
N PHE A 181 11.53 -23.75 22.32
CA PHE A 181 11.81 -22.40 21.83
C PHE A 181 12.24 -22.41 20.35
N GLY A 182 13.12 -23.36 19.97
CA GLY A 182 13.56 -23.54 18.60
C GLY A 182 12.43 -23.91 17.65
N LEU A 183 11.45 -24.70 18.09
CA LEU A 183 10.25 -25.00 17.31
C LEU A 183 9.43 -23.74 17.02
N GLY A 184 9.18 -22.91 18.04
CA GLY A 184 8.46 -21.64 17.87
C GLY A 184 9.23 -20.64 17.00
N ALA A 185 10.53 -20.48 17.25
CA ALA A 185 11.38 -19.57 16.51
C ALA A 185 11.55 -19.98 15.04
N SER A 186 11.76 -21.27 14.77
CA SER A 186 11.85 -21.79 13.40
C SER A 186 10.55 -21.60 12.63
N GLN A 187 9.38 -21.77 13.26
CA GLN A 187 8.08 -21.48 12.66
C GLN A 187 7.91 -19.99 12.37
N ALA A 188 8.25 -19.11 13.31
CA ALA A 188 8.17 -17.66 13.11
C ALA A 188 9.04 -17.21 11.92
N VAL A 189 10.28 -17.71 11.84
CA VAL A 189 11.20 -17.42 10.73
C VAL A 189 10.68 -18.01 9.42
N ALA A 190 10.17 -19.23 9.42
CA ALA A 190 9.58 -19.86 8.23
C ALA A 190 8.37 -19.07 7.71
N THR A 191 7.47 -18.63 8.59
CA THR A 191 6.32 -17.79 8.23
C THR A 191 6.78 -16.47 7.63
N LEU A 192 7.76 -15.79 8.24
CA LEU A 192 8.31 -14.55 7.67
C LEU A 192 8.85 -14.80 6.27
N CYS A 193 9.72 -15.80 6.07
CA CYS A 193 10.27 -16.17 4.78
C CYS A 193 9.18 -16.48 3.74
N PHE A 194 8.13 -17.20 4.14
CA PHE A 194 6.98 -17.48 3.27
C PHE A 194 6.30 -16.19 2.81
N THR A 195 5.96 -15.30 3.74
CA THR A 195 5.34 -14.01 3.43
C THR A 195 6.21 -13.17 2.49
N LEU A 196 7.54 -13.18 2.66
CA LEU A 196 8.45 -12.48 1.74
C LEU A 196 8.38 -13.08 0.32
N SER A 197 8.40 -14.41 0.23
CA SER A 197 8.38 -15.11 -1.06
C SER A 197 7.05 -14.95 -1.79
N ASP A 198 5.95 -14.98 -1.05
CA ASP A 198 4.59 -14.86 -1.59
C ASP A 198 4.34 -13.44 -2.12
N TYR A 199 4.79 -12.42 -1.37
CA TYR A 199 4.74 -11.03 -1.84
C TYR A 199 5.48 -10.83 -3.17
N MET A 200 6.69 -11.40 -3.29
CA MET A 200 7.45 -11.35 -4.54
C MET A 200 6.72 -12.06 -5.68
N ALA A 201 6.17 -13.25 -5.43
CA ALA A 201 5.43 -14.01 -6.41
C ALA A 201 4.17 -13.28 -6.90
N VAL A 202 3.39 -12.70 -5.99
CA VAL A 202 2.20 -11.90 -6.32
C VAL A 202 2.58 -10.68 -7.16
N SER A 203 3.63 -9.96 -6.77
CA SER A 203 4.10 -8.78 -7.51
C SER A 203 4.52 -9.13 -8.94
N ILE A 204 5.26 -10.24 -9.13
CA ILE A 204 5.62 -10.75 -10.45
C ILE A 204 4.37 -11.14 -11.24
N GLY A 205 3.40 -11.82 -10.61
CA GLY A 205 2.14 -12.20 -11.24
C GLY A 205 1.34 -11.00 -11.75
N LEU A 206 1.32 -9.91 -10.97
CA LEU A 206 0.68 -8.65 -11.37
C LEU A 206 1.39 -8.02 -12.58
N ARG A 207 2.72 -7.97 -12.58
CA ARG A 207 3.51 -7.49 -13.72
C ARG A 207 3.24 -8.31 -14.99
N VAL A 208 3.21 -9.63 -14.87
CA VAL A 208 2.90 -10.55 -15.97
C VAL A 208 1.49 -10.32 -16.51
N ARG A 209 0.49 -10.28 -15.64
CA ARG A 209 -0.91 -10.05 -16.03
C ARG A 209 -1.08 -8.70 -16.74
N SER A 210 -0.47 -7.65 -16.22
CA SER A 210 -0.49 -6.30 -16.82
C SER A 210 0.11 -6.29 -18.23
N THR A 211 1.28 -6.92 -18.41
CA THR A 211 1.95 -7.02 -19.71
C THR A 211 1.11 -7.81 -20.71
N LEU A 212 0.60 -8.97 -20.29
CA LEU A 212 -0.22 -9.84 -21.13
C LEU A 212 -1.51 -9.14 -21.55
N SER A 213 -2.19 -8.49 -20.61
CA SER A 213 -3.41 -7.74 -20.89
C SER A 213 -3.14 -6.59 -21.88
N SER A 214 -2.03 -5.86 -21.73
CA SER A 214 -1.65 -4.80 -22.67
C SER A 214 -1.32 -5.33 -24.06
N ALA A 215 -0.60 -6.46 -24.14
CA ALA A 215 -0.26 -7.11 -25.41
C ALA A 215 -1.50 -7.61 -26.15
N VAL A 216 -2.42 -8.28 -25.43
CA VAL A 216 -3.69 -8.77 -25.99
C VAL A 216 -4.54 -7.59 -26.45
N PHE A 217 -4.68 -6.54 -25.64
CA PHE A 217 -5.46 -5.37 -26.02
C PHE A 217 -4.90 -4.69 -27.28
N LYS A 218 -3.57 -4.57 -27.41
CA LYS A 218 -2.93 -4.03 -28.62
C LYS A 218 -3.18 -4.92 -29.84
N GLN A 219 -3.05 -6.24 -29.70
CA GLN A 219 -3.36 -7.17 -30.79
C GLN A 219 -4.82 -7.09 -31.21
N LEU A 220 -5.75 -6.96 -30.25
CA LEU A 220 -7.18 -6.81 -30.55
C LEU A 220 -7.47 -5.50 -31.31
N LEU A 221 -6.80 -4.41 -30.94
CA LEU A 221 -6.92 -3.13 -31.66
C LEU A 221 -6.28 -3.16 -33.06
N GLU A 222 -5.21 -3.94 -33.24
CA GLU A 222 -4.58 -4.13 -34.56
C GLU A 222 -5.40 -5.04 -35.50
N ILE A 223 -6.32 -5.85 -34.98
CA ILE A 223 -7.01 -6.90 -35.74
C ILE A 223 -8.38 -6.48 -36.34
N ASP A 224 -8.98 -5.35 -35.98
CA ASP A 224 -10.27 -4.91 -36.56
C ASP A 224 -10.10 -3.77 -37.60
N PRO A 225 -10.69 -3.84 -38.82
CA PRO A 225 -11.95 -4.50 -39.19
C PRO A 225 -11.86 -5.66 -40.20
N ILE A 226 -10.65 -6.08 -40.63
CA ILE A 226 -10.48 -7.08 -41.70
C ILE A 226 -10.82 -8.52 -41.23
N GLY A 227 -10.68 -8.81 -39.94
CA GLY A 227 -11.03 -10.12 -39.37
C GLY A 227 -12.53 -10.38 -39.21
N ARG A 228 -13.37 -9.34 -39.15
CA ARG A 228 -14.83 -9.46 -38.95
C ARG A 228 -15.57 -10.05 -40.16
N GLN A 229 -15.01 -10.03 -41.36
CA GLN A 229 -15.63 -10.61 -42.56
C GLN A 229 -15.30 -12.09 -42.79
N GLY A 230 -14.29 -12.64 -42.10
CA GLY A 230 -13.81 -14.01 -42.32
C GLY A 230 -14.49 -15.09 -41.46
N THR A 231 -15.40 -14.72 -40.56
CA THR A 231 -16.07 -15.66 -39.64
C THR A 231 -17.58 -15.81 -39.91
N SER A 232 -18.08 -15.29 -41.04
CA SER A 232 -19.46 -15.45 -41.50
C SER A 232 -19.61 -16.25 -42.81
N GLN A 233 -18.66 -17.14 -43.12
CA GLN A 233 -18.86 -18.18 -44.14
C GLN A 233 -18.70 -19.57 -43.55
#